data_AF-A0A6B3CJ99-F1
#
_entry.id   AF-A0A6B3CJ99-F1
#
_cell.length_a   1.000
_cell.length_b   1.000
_cell.length_c   1.000
_cell.angle_alpha   90.00
_cell.angle_beta   90.00
_cell.angle_gamma   90.00
#
_symmetry.space_group_name_H-M   'P 1'
#
loop_
_entity.id
_entity.type
_entity.pdbx_description
1 polymer ?
#
loop_
_entity_poly.entity_id
_entity_poly.type
_entity_poly.pdbx_seq_one_letter_code
_entity_poly.pdbx_strand_id
1 'polypeptide(L)'
;YVVWISDVNRTFRVARLADVLAVHLLARDRRGTAELFGGRSGDDVDKFRRVRWREAYGGAAVLEDAEAWFVGRVLERIAGG
;
A
#
# COMPACT_ATOMS: atom_id res chain seq x y z
N TYR A 1 -3.60 3.32 14.18
CA TYR A 1 -3.13 2.09 13.49
C TYR A 1 -1.62 2.07 13.46
N VAL A 2 -1.00 0.90 13.48
CA VAL A 2 0.44 0.72 13.20
C VAL A 2 0.57 -0.17 11.97
N VAL A 3 1.53 0.13 11.10
CA VAL A 3 1.83 -0.65 9.90
C VAL A 3 3.30 -1.02 9.94
N TRP A 4 3.59 -2.32 9.89
CA TRP A 4 4.95 -2.82 9.81
C TRP A 4 5.31 -3.03 8.35
N ILE A 5 6.41 -2.41 7.93
CA ILE A 5 6.92 -2.53 6.56
C ILE A 5 8.36 -3.02 6.70
N SER A 6 8.62 -4.23 6.22
CA SER A 6 9.98 -4.76 6.17
C SER A 6 10.85 -3.83 5.32
N ASP A 7 12.06 -3.56 5.81
CA ASP A 7 13.10 -2.78 5.13
C ASP A 7 13.53 -3.40 3.79
N VAL A 8 13.41 -4.73 3.64
CA VAL A 8 13.67 -5.42 2.36
C VAL A 8 12.60 -5.14 1.30
N ASN A 9 11.42 -4.63 1.69
CA ASN A 9 10.40 -4.27 0.72
C ASN A 9 10.81 -2.99 0.01
N ARG A 10 10.82 -2.99 -1.33
CA ARG A 10 11.05 -1.76 -2.11
C ARG A 10 10.08 -0.63 -1.75
N THR A 11 8.85 -0.98 -1.36
CA THR A 11 7.84 -0.04 -0.84
C THR A 11 8.30 0.71 0.40
N PHE A 12 9.22 0.15 1.20
CA PHE A 12 9.80 0.79 2.38
C PHE A 12 10.42 2.14 2.06
N ARG A 13 11.17 2.24 0.95
CA ARG A 13 11.81 3.50 0.56
C ARG A 13 10.80 4.62 0.28
N VAL A 14 9.69 4.28 -0.36
CA VAL A 14 8.60 5.24 -0.64
C VAL A 14 7.84 5.56 0.64
N ALA A 15 7.46 4.54 1.40
CA ALA A 15 6.72 4.69 2.65
C ALA A 15 7.51 5.47 3.73
N ARG A 16 8.84 5.38 3.74
CA ARG A 16 9.73 6.12 4.64
C ARG A 16 9.67 7.64 4.41
N LEU A 17 9.38 8.07 3.17
CA LEU A 17 9.30 9.48 2.80
C LEU A 17 7.85 10.00 2.72
N ALA A 18 6.85 9.14 2.82
CA ALA A 18 5.44 9.51 2.62
C ALA A 18 4.79 10.10 3.88
N ASP A 19 4.18 11.28 3.79
CA ASP A 19 3.47 11.91 4.91
C ASP A 19 2.16 11.19 5.29
N VAL A 20 1.61 10.41 4.36
CA VAL A 20 0.38 9.64 4.53
C VAL A 20 0.56 8.21 4.02
N LEU A 21 -0.19 7.27 4.58
CA LEU A 21 -0.30 5.89 4.10
C LEU A 21 -1.76 5.52 3.88
N ALA A 22 -2.06 4.99 2.70
CA ALA A 22 -3.30 4.27 2.43
C ALA A 22 -3.14 2.80 2.79
N VAL A 23 -4.05 2.28 3.60
CA VAL A 23 -4.12 0.85 3.97
C VAL A 23 -5.40 0.27 3.40
N HIS A 24 -5.27 -0.86 2.72
CA HIS A 24 -6.36 -1.54 2.04
C HIS A 24 -6.61 -2.91 2.68
N LEU A 25 -7.87 -3.16 3.06
CA LEU A 25 -8.36 -4.49 3.36
C LEU A 25 -8.86 -5.10 2.05
N LEU A 26 -8.19 -6.16 1.59
CA LEU A 26 -8.60 -6.89 0.38
C LEU A 26 -9.58 -8.01 0.76
N ALA A 27 -10.65 -8.14 -0.01
CA ALA A 27 -11.58 -9.24 0.15
C ALA A 27 -10.91 -10.60 -0.15
N ARG A 28 -11.38 -11.65 0.52
CA ARG A 28 -10.80 -13.01 0.46
C ARG A 28 -10.78 -13.63 -0.95
N ASP A 29 -11.69 -13.21 -1.80
CA ASP A 29 -11.83 -13.62 -3.20
C ASP A 29 -10.91 -12.81 -4.15
N ARG A 30 -10.35 -11.68 -3.72
CA ARG A 30 -9.44 -10.82 -4.50
C ARG A 30 -7.99 -11.28 -4.45
N ARG A 31 -7.77 -12.58 -4.67
CA ARG A 31 -6.42 -13.19 -4.69
C ARG A 31 -5.50 -12.55 -5.72
N GLY A 32 -6.02 -12.19 -6.90
CA GLY A 32 -5.21 -11.54 -7.93
C GLY A 32 -4.63 -10.19 -7.49
N THR A 33 -5.39 -9.39 -6.72
CA THR A 33 -4.89 -8.13 -6.14
C THR A 33 -3.86 -8.41 -5.05
N ALA A 34 -4.14 -9.39 -4.17
CA ALA A 34 -3.21 -9.78 -3.12
C ALA A 34 -1.87 -10.30 -3.68
N GLU A 35 -1.91 -11.11 -4.74
CA GLU A 35 -0.73 -11.62 -5.44
C GLU A 35 0.03 -10.51 -6.17
N LEU A 36 -0.68 -9.57 -6.81
CA LEU A 36 -0.07 -8.43 -7.48
C LEU A 36 0.72 -7.55 -6.50
N PHE A 37 0.13 -7.26 -5.34
CA PHE A 37 0.75 -6.40 -4.32
C PHE A 37 1.71 -7.14 -3.39
N GLY A 38 1.54 -8.45 -3.15
CA GLY A 38 2.33 -9.24 -2.20
C GLY A 38 3.34 -10.24 -2.80
N GLY A 39 3.22 -10.62 -4.08
CA GLY A 39 3.97 -11.75 -4.65
C GLY A 39 5.14 -11.41 -5.58
N ARG A 40 5.34 -10.14 -5.94
CA ARG A 40 6.46 -9.72 -6.81
C ARG A 40 7.10 -8.44 -6.29
N SER A 41 8.40 -8.52 -5.95
CA SER A 41 9.28 -7.35 -5.92
C SER A 41 9.11 -6.63 -7.26
N GLY A 42 8.51 -5.44 -7.19
CA GLY A 42 8.05 -4.72 -8.36
C GLY A 42 9.22 -4.08 -9.08
N ASP A 43 9.76 -4.76 -10.09
CA ASP A 43 10.66 -4.15 -11.07
C ASP A 43 10.09 -4.02 -12.49
N ASP A 44 8.99 -4.69 -12.88
CA ASP A 44 8.57 -4.65 -14.30
C ASP A 44 7.08 -4.43 -14.57
N VAL A 45 6.25 -4.25 -13.54
CA VAL A 45 4.82 -4.03 -13.74
C VAL A 45 4.36 -2.86 -12.90
N ASP A 46 3.90 -1.81 -13.56
CA ASP A 46 3.07 -0.78 -12.94
C ASP A 46 1.78 -1.44 -12.44
N LYS A 47 1.78 -1.86 -11.18
CA LYS A 47 0.69 -2.58 -10.52
C LYS A 47 -0.61 -1.77 -10.55
N PHE A 48 -0.49 -0.44 -10.51
CA PHE A 48 -1.63 0.47 -10.54
C PHE A 48 -2.32 0.52 -11.92
N ARG A 49 -1.65 0.12 -13.01
CA ARG A 49 -2.31 -0.04 -14.33
C ARG A 49 -3.27 -1.22 -14.40
N ARG A 50 -3.17 -2.16 -13.45
CA ARG A 50 -3.97 -3.40 -13.45
C ARG A 50 -5.14 -3.36 -12.46
N VAL A 51 -5.32 -2.25 -11.76
CA VAL A 51 -6.36 -2.07 -10.75
C VAL A 51 -7.00 -0.70 -10.90
N ARG A 52 -8.28 -0.58 -10.55
CA ARG A 52 -8.92 0.74 -10.43
C ARG A 52 -8.50 1.37 -9.11
N TRP A 53 -8.04 2.61 -9.20
CA TRP A 53 -7.64 3.39 -8.05
C TRP A 53 -7.95 4.86 -8.30
N ARG A 54 -8.04 5.61 -7.20
CA ARG A 54 -8.24 7.06 -7.21
C ARG A 54 -7.37 7.72 -6.15
N GLU A 55 -7.13 9.01 -6.32
CA GLU A 55 -6.49 9.81 -5.28
C GLU A 55 -7.47 10.09 -4.13
N ALA A 56 -6.93 10.05 -2.92
CA ALA A 56 -7.61 10.45 -1.70
C ALA A 56 -6.79 11.52 -0.96
N TYR A 57 -7.11 11.74 0.31
CA TYR A 57 -6.43 12.72 1.16
C TYR A 57 -4.90 12.60 1.08
N GLY A 58 -4.21 13.73 0.91
CA GLY A 58 -2.75 13.78 0.80
C GLY A 58 -2.17 13.10 -0.45
N GLY A 59 -2.97 12.92 -1.51
CA GLY A 59 -2.54 12.27 -2.76
C GLY A 59 -2.39 10.75 -2.65
N ALA A 60 -2.92 10.14 -1.59
CA ALA A 60 -2.79 8.71 -1.36
C ALA A 60 -3.62 7.92 -2.40
N ALA A 61 -3.02 6.89 -3.00
CA ALA A 61 -3.72 6.01 -3.94
C ALA A 61 -4.61 5.01 -3.18
N VAL A 62 -5.92 5.09 -3.45
CA VAL A 62 -6.94 4.20 -2.87
C VAL A 62 -7.50 3.27 -3.93
N LEU A 63 -7.45 1.96 -3.69
CA LEU A 63 -8.05 0.94 -4.54
C LEU A 63 -9.57 0.98 -4.42
N GLU A 64 -10.27 1.10 -5.55
CA GLU A 64 -11.74 1.17 -5.56
C GLU A 64 -12.41 -0.16 -5.18
N ASP A 65 -11.72 -1.27 -5.46
CA ASP A 65 -12.21 -2.63 -5.21
C ASP A 65 -11.76 -3.19 -3.84
N ALA A 66 -11.21 -2.35 -2.96
CA ALA A 66 -10.89 -2.74 -1.60
C ALA A 66 -12.19 -2.87 -0.77
N GLU A 67 -12.25 -3.90 0.08
CA GLU A 67 -13.40 -4.15 0.97
C GLU A 67 -13.55 -3.03 2.01
N ALA A 68 -12.40 -2.55 2.50
CA ALA A 68 -12.30 -1.34 3.30
C ALA A 68 -10.94 -0.69 3.08
N TRP A 69 -10.85 0.61 3.35
CA TRP A 69 -9.58 1.33 3.31
C TRP A 69 -9.60 2.51 4.27
N PHE A 70 -8.42 2.96 4.66
CA PHE A 70 -8.26 4.25 5.33
C PHE A 70 -6.96 4.91 4.89
N VAL A 71 -6.93 6.24 4.99
CA VAL A 71 -5.72 7.04 4.83
C VAL A 71 -5.35 7.63 6.19
N GLY A 72 -4.14 7.38 6.65
CA GLY A 72 -3.62 7.90 7.90
C GLY A 72 -2.37 8.75 7.69
N ARG A 73 -2.26 9.86 8.42
CA ARG A 73 -1.00 10.62 8.51
C ARG A 73 0.01 9.83 9.33
N VAL A 74 1.26 9.81 8.87
CA VAL A 74 2.36 9.23 9.66
C VAL A 74 2.72 10.20 10.77
N LEU A 75 2.54 9.78 12.02
CA LEU A 75 2.88 10.58 13.20
C LEU A 75 4.28 10.25 13.72
N GLU A 76 4.69 8.99 13.61
CA GLU A 76 5.96 8.51 14.12
C GLU A 76 6.49 7.37 13.24
N ARG A 77 7.82 7.20 13.19
CA ARG A 77 8.50 6.13 12.48
C ARG A 77 9.48 5.46 13.42
N ILE A 78 9.28 4.17 13.68
CA ILE A 78 10.08 3.37 14.59
C ILE A 78 10.75 2.27 13.77
N ALA A 79 12.07 2.09 13.95
CA ALA A 79 12.78 0.98 13.32
C ALA A 79 12.40 -0.33 14.02
N GLY A 80 11.90 -1.32 13.26
CA GLY A 80 11.75 -2.70 13.72
C GLY A 80 12.99 -3.47 13.29
N GLY A 81 13.84 -3.82 14.25
CA GLY A 81 15.08 -4.57 14.00
C GLY A 81 14.85 -6.01 13.52
#